data_AF-A0A2P8GSL5-F1
#
_entry.id   AF-A0A2P8GSL5-F1
#
_cell.length_a   1.000
_cell.length_b   1.000
_cell.length_c   1.000
_cell.angle_alpha   90.00
_cell.angle_beta   90.00
_cell.angle_gamma   90.00
#
_symmetry.space_group_name_H-M   'P 1'
#
loop_
_entity.id
_entity.type
_entity.pdbx_description
1 polymer ?
#
loop_
_entity_poly.entity_id
_entity_poly.type
_entity_poly.pdbx_seq_one_letter_code
_entity_poly.pdbx_strand_id
1 'polypeptide(L)'
;MVAGAVRAELARRNIVRRDAVAALMEGSAQQDGGGLGRTASYERIAGLVPFSWSELEILSLSFEIPLEILSGSRAPDVAAVRV
;
A
#
# COMPACT_ATOMS: atom_id res chain seq x y z
N MET A 1 -4.89 -10.68 -6.67
CA MET A 1 -5.30 -9.26 -6.77
C MET A 1 -4.39 -8.41 -5.89
N VAL A 2 -3.81 -7.33 -6.45
CA VAL A 2 -2.85 -6.41 -5.81
C VAL A 2 -3.28 -5.97 -4.40
N ALA A 3 -4.55 -5.57 -4.22
CA ALA A 3 -5.05 -5.14 -2.90
C ALA A 3 -4.94 -6.22 -1.81
N GLY A 4 -5.02 -7.50 -2.19
CA GLY A 4 -4.77 -8.61 -1.27
C GLY A 4 -3.31 -8.69 -0.82
N ALA A 5 -2.37 -8.51 -1.75
CA ALA A 5 -0.93 -8.50 -1.46
C ALA A 5 -0.56 -7.32 -0.56
N VAL A 6 -1.06 -6.12 -0.88
CA VAL A 6 -0.91 -4.91 -0.05
C VAL A 6 -1.39 -5.16 1.37
N ARG A 7 -2.63 -5.64 1.56
CA ARG A 7 -3.17 -5.88 2.91
C ARG A 7 -2.42 -6.96 3.67
N ALA A 8 -2.01 -8.04 3.01
CA ALA A 8 -1.23 -9.10 3.63
C ALA A 8 0.12 -8.58 4.12
N GLU A 9 0.76 -7.70 3.36
CA GLU A 9 2.01 -7.05 3.74
C GLU A 9 1.84 -6.07 4.90
N LEU A 10 0.83 -5.20 4.84
CA LEU A 10 0.54 -4.26 5.92
C LEU A 10 0.29 -5.03 7.24
N ALA A 11 -0.49 -6.10 7.19
CA ALA A 11 -0.74 -6.95 8.36
C ALA A 11 0.54 -7.60 8.88
N ARG A 12 1.40 -8.13 8.00
CA ARG A 12 2.66 -8.78 8.41
C ARG A 12 3.64 -7.82 9.07
N ARG A 13 3.63 -6.55 8.68
CA ARG A 13 4.47 -5.50 9.30
C ARG A 13 3.77 -4.76 10.45
N ASN A 14 2.60 -5.20 10.90
CA ASN A 14 1.77 -4.52 11.90
C ASN A 14 1.44 -3.05 11.56
N ILE A 15 1.36 -2.71 10.27
CA ILE A 15 0.97 -1.38 9.81
C ILE A 15 -0.54 -1.26 9.85
N VAL A 16 -1.04 -0.28 10.60
CA VAL A 16 -2.48 -0.08 10.79
C VAL A 16 -3.08 0.48 9.50
N ARG A 17 -4.30 0.01 9.16
CA ARG A 17 -5.04 0.48 7.98
C ARG A 17 -5.15 2.00 7.89
N ARG A 18 -5.33 2.67 9.03
CA ARG A 18 -5.42 4.14 9.11
C ARG A 18 -4.16 4.80 8.56
N ASP A 19 -2.99 4.25 8.89
CA ASP A 19 -1.71 4.84 8.51
C ASP A 19 -1.44 4.62 7.02
N ALA A 20 -1.84 3.46 6.47
CA ALA A 20 -1.81 3.23 5.02
C ALA A 20 -2.75 4.15 4.23
N VAL A 21 -3.92 4.47 4.78
CA VAL A 21 -4.83 5.46 4.19
C VAL A 21 -4.22 6.86 4.24
N ALA A 22 -3.61 7.25 5.36
CA ALA A 22 -2.95 8.55 5.51
C ALA A 22 -1.79 8.70 4.51
N ALA A 23 -0.94 7.68 4.38
CA ALA A 23 0.17 7.67 3.43
C ALA A 23 -0.31 7.89 1.97
N LEU A 24 -1.39 7.23 1.56
CA LEU A 24 -1.96 7.44 0.22
C LEU A 24 -2.48 8.87 0.03
N MET A 25 -3.16 9.43 1.03
CA MET A 25 -3.68 10.80 0.95
C MET A 25 -2.53 11.81 0.83
N GLU A 26 -1.51 11.69 1.68
CA GLU A 26 -0.35 12.59 1.71
C GLU A 26 0.53 12.45 0.47
N GLY A 27 0.81 11.23 0.04
CA GLY A 27 1.65 10.97 -1.15
C GLY A 27 0.98 11.40 -2.45
N SER A 28 -0.35 11.21 -2.58
CA SER A 28 -1.07 11.59 -3.79
C SER A 28 -1.22 13.10 -3.93
N ALA A 29 -1.33 13.82 -2.81
CA ALA A 29 -1.36 15.29 -2.81
C ALA A 29 -0.05 15.89 -3.32
N GLN A 30 1.07 15.18 -3.16
CA GLN A 30 2.40 15.62 -3.58
C GLN A 30 2.68 15.34 -5.07
N GLN A 31 2.00 14.35 -5.68
CA GLN A 31 2.29 13.93 -7.06
C GLN A 31 1.44 14.64 -8.12
N ASP A 32 0.13 14.78 -7.92
CA ASP A 32 -0.79 15.19 -9.01
C ASP A 32 -1.55 16.50 -8.74
N GLY A 33 -1.24 17.23 -7.67
CA GLY A 33 -1.90 18.50 -7.32
C GLY A 33 -3.38 18.38 -6.89
N GLY A 34 -4.01 17.22 -7.14
CA GLY A 34 -5.30 16.80 -6.62
C GLY A 34 -5.16 15.51 -5.82
N GLY A 35 -4.87 15.63 -4.52
CA GLY A 35 -4.65 14.46 -3.65
C GLY A 35 -5.89 13.57 -3.52
N LEU A 36 -5.67 12.26 -3.38
CA LEU A 36 -6.74 11.31 -3.04
C LEU A 36 -7.42 11.73 -1.74
N GLY A 37 -8.74 11.90 -1.79
CA GLY A 37 -9.55 12.08 -0.59
C GLY A 37 -9.62 10.79 0.24
N ARG A 38 -9.94 10.93 1.54
CA ARG A 38 -10.01 9.83 2.51
C ARG A 38 -10.85 8.63 2.04
N THR A 39 -12.02 8.88 1.45
CA THR A 39 -12.91 7.82 0.95
C THR A 39 -12.24 7.02 -0.16
N ALA A 40 -11.65 7.70 -1.15
CA ALA A 40 -10.97 7.05 -2.26
C ALA A 40 -9.80 6.20 -1.74
N SER A 41 -8.93 6.75 -0.89
CA SER A 41 -7.83 5.99 -0.28
C SER A 41 -8.32 4.76 0.50
N TYR A 42 -9.43 4.88 1.23
CA TYR A 42 -10.01 3.74 1.93
C TYR A 42 -10.48 2.64 0.98
N GLU A 43 -11.16 3.01 -0.11
CA GLU A 43 -11.62 2.05 -1.14
C GLU A 43 -10.46 1.27 -1.76
N ARG A 44 -9.29 1.90 -1.95
CA ARG A 44 -8.10 1.24 -2.51
C ARG A 44 -7.55 0.21 -1.52
N ILE A 45 -7.34 0.61 -0.25
CA ILE A 45 -6.86 -0.30 0.80
C ILE A 45 -7.86 -1.44 1.05
N ALA A 46 -9.16 -1.16 1.02
CA ALA A 46 -10.22 -2.18 1.12
C ALA A 46 -10.28 -3.11 -0.11
N GLY A 47 -9.66 -2.73 -1.23
CA GLY A 47 -9.69 -3.47 -2.49
C GLY A 47 -11.03 -3.39 -3.22
N LEU A 48 -11.82 -2.34 -2.93
CA LEU A 48 -13.05 -2.01 -3.65
C LEU A 48 -12.75 -1.35 -4.99
N VAL A 49 -11.62 -0.65 -5.07
CA VAL A 49 -11.09 -0.04 -6.30
C VAL A 49 -9.63 -0.48 -6.47
N PRO A 50 -9.19 -0.83 -7.70
CA PRO A 50 -7.80 -1.20 -7.94
C PRO A 50 -6.85 -0.03 -7.67
N PHE A 51 -5.62 -0.38 -7.33
CA PHE A 51 -4.53 0.58 -7.20
C PHE A 51 -4.02 1.03 -8.58
N SER A 52 -3.69 2.30 -8.71
CA SER A 52 -2.79 2.77 -9.76
C SER A 52 -1.35 2.36 -9.44
N TRP A 53 -0.45 2.47 -10.42
CA TRP A 53 0.97 2.21 -10.20
C TRP A 53 1.60 3.24 -9.24
N SER A 54 1.27 4.52 -9.39
CA SER A 54 1.74 5.61 -8.52
C SER A 54 1.29 5.42 -7.06
N GLU A 55 0.07 4.95 -6.82
CA GLU A 55 -0.42 4.64 -5.47
C GLU A 55 0.37 3.50 -4.81
N LEU A 56 0.83 2.50 -5.59
CA LEU A 56 1.70 1.45 -5.07
C LEU A 56 3.11 1.96 -4.78
N GLU A 57 3.64 2.87 -5.60
CA GLU A 57 4.93 3.53 -5.35
C GLU A 57 4.90 4.36 -4.08
N ILE A 58 3.81 5.11 -3.83
CA ILE A 58 3.59 5.84 -2.58
C ILE A 58 3.68 4.88 -1.39
N LEU A 59 2.91 3.78 -1.40
CA LEU A 59 2.90 2.80 -0.31
C LEU A 59 4.26 2.11 -0.14
N SER A 60 4.94 1.83 -1.25
CA SER A 60 6.27 1.22 -1.28
C SER A 60 7.28 2.11 -0.55
N LEU A 61 7.32 3.40 -0.88
CA LEU A 61 8.21 4.38 -0.26
C LEU A 61 7.83 4.66 1.20
N SER A 62 6.54 4.84 1.51
CA SER A 62 6.09 5.18 2.87
C SER A 62 6.38 4.10 3.91
N PHE A 63 6.42 2.83 3.50
CA PHE A 63 6.56 1.69 4.41
C PHE A 63 7.80 0.83 4.15
N GLU A 64 8.67 1.28 3.25
CA GLU A 64 9.87 0.57 2.81
C GLU A 64 9.54 -0.88 2.40
N ILE A 65 8.46 -1.04 1.64
CA ILE A 65 8.01 -2.32 1.10
C ILE A 65 8.41 -2.37 -0.38
N PRO A 66 9.17 -3.38 -0.83
CA PRO A 66 9.46 -3.57 -2.24
C PRO A 66 8.20 -3.58 -3.12
N LEU A 67 8.22 -2.82 -4.22
CA LEU A 67 7.09 -2.66 -5.12
C LEU A 67 6.69 -3.99 -5.78
N GLU A 68 7.64 -4.91 -5.96
CA GLU A 68 7.39 -6.25 -6.49
C GLU A 68 6.50 -7.08 -5.56
N ILE A 69 6.58 -6.83 -4.25
CA ILE A 69 5.74 -7.50 -3.26
C ILE A 69 4.33 -6.90 -3.28
N LEU A 70 4.21 -5.57 -3.32
CA LEU A 70 2.90 -4.90 -3.37
C LEU A 70 2.14 -5.20 -4.67
N SER A 71 2.84 -5.23 -5.81
CA SER A 71 2.27 -5.62 -7.10
C SER A 71 1.94 -7.11 -7.19
N GLY A 72 2.44 -7.92 -6.27
CA GLY A 72 2.25 -9.37 -6.25
C GLY A 72 3.09 -10.13 -7.28
N SER A 73 4.11 -9.49 -7.86
CA SER A 73 5.06 -10.11 -8.79
C SER A 73 6.14 -10.92 -8.08
N ARG A 74 6.34 -10.71 -6.78
CA ARG A 74 7.24 -11.49 -5.92
C ARG A 74 6.55 -11.87 -4.62
N ALA A 75 6.80 -13.09 -4.12
CA ALA A 75 6.39 -13.48 -2.78
C ALA A 75 7.21 -12.70 -1.72
N PRO A 76 6.60 -12.31 -0.58
CA PRO A 76 7.35 -11.70 0.51
C PRO A 76 8.43 -12.65 1.02
N ASP A 77 9.60 -12.11 1.38
CA ASP A 77 10.72 -12.92 1.83
C ASP A 77 10.41 -13.56 3.19
N VAL A 78 10.23 -14.88 3.21
CA VAL A 78 9.80 -15.65 4.39
C VAL A 78 10.96 -15.83 5.40
N ALA A 79 12.19 -15.51 5.00
CA ALA A 79 13.40 -15.75 5.79
C ALA A 79 13.58 -14.84 7.02
N ALA A 80 12.73 -13.83 7.23
CA ALA A 80 12.79 -12.94 8.39
C ALA A 80 11.91 -13.39 9.58
N VAL A 81 11.31 -14.57 9.53
CA VAL A 81 10.65 -15.19 10.70
C VAL A 81 11.71 -15.97 11.49
N ARG A 82 12.45 -15.27 12.36
CA ARG A 82 13.13 -15.97 13.47
C ARG A 82 12.06 -16.29 14.52
N VAL A 83 11.73 -17.58 14.62
CA VAL A 83 11.08 -18.17 15.79
C VAL A 83 12.04 -18.09 16.97
#